data_AF-A0A0N5BAE1-F1
#
_entry.id   AF-A0A0N5BAE1-F1
#
_cell.length_a   1.000
_cell.length_b   1.000
_cell.length_c   1.000
_cell.angle_alpha   90.00
_cell.angle_beta   90.00
_cell.angle_gamma   90.00
#
_symmetry.space_group_name_H-M   'P 1'
#
loop_
_entity.id
_entity.type
_entity.pdbx_description
1 polymer ?
#
loop_
_entity_poly.entity_id
_entity_poly.type
_entity_poly.pdbx_seq_one_letter_code
_entity_poly.pdbx_strand_id
1 'polypeptide(L)'
;MSLTTYSKGSIFPEAPGEGICCGSGCQNCVWLVYAEEVLRVIETHPDFSDKSNKKEIYRNIESQLKNEIQDPNLREFVLMDIRSKFRI
;
A
#
# COMPACT_ATOMS: atom_id res chain seq x y z
N MET A 1 8.13 -7.46 -25.50
CA MET A 1 6.88 -6.73 -25.24
C MET A 1 5.96 -7.65 -24.45
N SER A 2 5.64 -7.22 -23.23
CA SER A 2 4.43 -7.53 -22.45
C SER A 2 4.09 -8.99 -22.14
N LEU A 3 4.38 -9.41 -20.91
CA LEU A 3 3.56 -10.37 -20.18
C LEU A 3 3.00 -9.65 -18.95
N THR A 4 1.92 -8.92 -19.15
CA THR A 4 1.03 -8.45 -18.08
C THR A 4 0.34 -9.69 -17.51
N THR A 5 0.85 -10.21 -16.41
CA THR A 5 0.17 -11.24 -15.61
C THR A 5 -1.00 -10.61 -14.87
N TYR A 6 -2.12 -10.56 -15.58
CA TYR A 6 -3.47 -10.34 -15.09
C TYR A 6 -3.79 -11.30 -13.93
N SER A 7 -3.96 -10.77 -12.72
CA SER A 7 -4.52 -11.48 -11.57
C SER A 7 -5.89 -10.91 -11.21
N LYS A 8 -6.91 -11.60 -11.70
CA LYS A 8 -8.34 -11.39 -11.42
C LYS A 8 -8.63 -11.84 -9.98
N GLY A 9 -8.82 -10.92 -9.03
CA GLY A 9 -9.40 -11.27 -7.72
C GLY A 9 -9.08 -10.38 -6.51
N SER A 10 -8.09 -9.49 -6.58
CA SER A 10 -7.77 -8.59 -5.47
C SER A 10 -8.46 -7.23 -5.67
N ILE A 11 -9.20 -6.78 -4.65
CA ILE A 11 -9.80 -5.43 -4.59
C ILE A 11 -8.70 -4.35 -4.58
N PHE A 12 -7.50 -4.72 -4.16
CA PHE A 12 -6.32 -3.87 -4.08
C PHE A 12 -5.59 -3.71 -5.42
N PRO A 13 -4.90 -2.58 -5.64
CA PRO A 13 -4.06 -2.36 -6.80
C PRO A 13 -2.95 -3.42 -6.92
N GLU A 14 -2.35 -3.53 -8.10
CA GLU A 14 -1.20 -4.41 -8.30
C GLU A 14 0.04 -3.82 -7.62
N ALA A 15 0.78 -4.66 -6.89
CA ALA A 15 2.00 -4.24 -6.24
C ALA A 15 3.06 -3.85 -7.28
N PRO A 16 3.94 -2.86 -6.97
CA PRO A 16 5.10 -2.56 -7.80
C PRO A 16 5.94 -3.81 -8.06
N GLY A 17 6.35 -4.00 -9.31
CA GLY A 17 7.22 -5.10 -9.70
C GLY A 17 8.54 -5.15 -8.91
N GLU A 18 9.09 -6.35 -8.79
CA GLU A 18 10.36 -6.59 -8.11
C GLU A 18 11.49 -5.70 -8.69
N GLY A 19 12.31 -5.12 -7.82
CA GLY A 19 13.46 -4.30 -8.23
C GLY A 19 13.14 -2.87 -8.69
N ILE A 20 11.87 -2.43 -8.66
CA ILE A 20 11.49 -1.04 -9.02
C ILE A 20 11.81 -0.05 -7.88
N CYS A 21 12.02 -0.53 -6.66
CA CYS A 21 12.43 0.33 -5.54
C CYS A 21 13.90 0.76 -5.68
N CYS A 22 14.14 2.07 -5.76
CA CYS A 22 15.49 2.64 -5.84
C CYS A 22 16.26 2.64 -4.50
N GLY A 23 15.64 2.24 -3.39
CA GLY A 23 16.25 2.15 -2.06
C GLY A 23 16.71 3.48 -1.44
N SER A 24 16.44 4.61 -2.10
CA SER A 24 17.02 5.92 -1.75
C SER A 24 16.10 6.80 -0.90
N GLY A 25 14.94 6.29 -0.47
CA GLY A 25 13.97 7.07 0.34
C GLY A 25 13.40 8.30 -0.39
N CYS A 26 13.20 8.22 -1.72
CA CYS A 26 12.74 9.36 -2.51
C CYS A 26 11.23 9.64 -2.33
N GLN A 27 10.83 10.89 -2.56
CA GLN A 27 9.43 11.34 -2.44
C GLN A 27 8.49 10.69 -3.46
N ASN A 28 9.01 10.16 -4.56
CA ASN A 28 8.23 9.47 -5.60
C ASN A 28 8.43 7.94 -5.52
N CYS A 29 8.57 7.42 -4.31
CA CYS A 29 8.72 5.98 -4.08
C CYS A 29 7.46 5.25 -4.58
N VAL A 30 7.65 4.27 -5.46
CA VAL A 30 6.55 3.47 -6.03
C VAL A 30 5.70 2.78 -4.96
N TRP A 31 6.30 2.47 -3.80
CA TRP A 31 5.59 1.87 -2.67
C TRP A 31 4.75 2.87 -1.88
N LEU A 32 5.13 4.16 -1.86
CA LEU A 32 4.27 5.21 -1.30
C LEU A 32 3.05 5.43 -2.20
N VAL A 33 3.24 5.46 -3.53
CA VAL A 33 2.14 5.55 -4.50
C VAL A 33 1.19 4.36 -4.34
N TYR A 34 1.73 3.14 -4.28
CA TYR A 34 0.94 1.94 -4.03
C TYR A 34 0.14 2.02 -2.72
N ALA A 35 0.76 2.45 -1.62
CA ALA A 35 0.07 2.58 -0.34
C ALA A 35 -1.06 3.63 -0.38
N GLU A 36 -0.91 4.70 -1.14
CA GLU A 36 -1.98 5.67 -1.38
C GLU A 36 -3.14 5.09 -2.20
N GLU A 37 -2.85 4.26 -3.20
CA GLU A 37 -3.89 3.58 -3.99
C GLU A 37 -4.65 2.54 -3.14
N VAL A 38 -3.94 1.78 -2.30
CA VAL A 38 -4.55 0.88 -1.30
C VAL A 38 -5.47 1.65 -0.36
N LEU A 39 -5.03 2.81 0.15
CA LEU A 39 -5.86 3.69 0.97
C LEU A 39 -7.13 4.13 0.23
N ARG A 40 -7.01 4.63 -1.00
CA ARG A 40 -8.17 5.05 -1.80
C ARG A 40 -9.16 3.92 -2.02
N VAL A 41 -8.67 2.71 -2.27
CA VAL A 41 -9.52 1.52 -2.40
C VAL A 41 -10.30 1.27 -1.10
N ILE A 42 -9.64 1.32 0.05
CA ILE A 42 -10.32 1.12 1.36
C ILE A 42 -11.38 2.21 1.60
N GLU A 43 -11.09 3.46 1.25
CA GLU A 43 -12.03 4.58 1.42
C GLU A 43 -13.21 4.53 0.45
N THR A 44 -13.07 3.91 -0.72
CA THR A 44 -14.09 3.94 -1.77
C THR A 44 -14.87 2.64 -1.87
N HIS A 45 -14.24 1.48 -1.69
CA HIS A 45 -14.85 0.18 -1.91
C HIS A 45 -15.94 -0.12 -0.86
N PRO A 46 -17.10 -0.70 -1.27
CA PRO A 46 -18.23 -0.96 -0.38
C PRO A 46 -17.96 -2.02 0.70
N ASP A 47 -17.00 -2.92 0.47
CA ASP A 47 -16.65 -4.00 1.42
C ASP A 47 -16.01 -3.47 2.71
N PHE A 48 -15.50 -2.24 2.72
CA PHE A 48 -14.98 -1.60 3.92
C PHE A 48 -16.07 -0.73 4.56
N SER A 49 -16.72 -1.29 5.58
CA SER A 49 -17.88 -0.66 6.22
C SER A 49 -17.53 0.50 7.13
N ASP A 50 -16.40 0.45 7.86
CA ASP A 50 -15.99 1.50 8.80
C ASP A 50 -14.86 2.36 8.24
N LYS A 51 -15.24 3.30 7.37
CA LYS A 51 -14.34 4.31 6.78
C LYS A 51 -13.96 5.42 7.77
N SER A 52 -14.56 5.44 8.95
CA SER A 52 -14.28 6.43 9.99
C SER A 52 -13.20 5.98 10.97
N ASN A 53 -13.03 4.67 11.11
CA ASN A 53 -12.05 4.04 11.98
C ASN A 53 -10.65 4.03 11.36
N LYS A 54 -9.93 5.14 11.55
CA LYS A 54 -8.53 5.30 11.11
C LYS A 54 -7.61 4.15 11.54
N LYS A 55 -7.82 3.56 12.72
CA LYS A 55 -7.00 2.45 13.22
C LYS A 55 -7.23 1.17 12.41
N GLU A 56 -8.47 0.91 12.01
CA GLU A 56 -8.83 -0.23 11.18
C GLU A 56 -8.29 -0.06 9.75
N ILE A 57 -8.46 1.14 9.17
CA ILE A 57 -7.89 1.45 7.86
C ILE A 57 -6.36 1.24 7.87
N TYR A 58 -5.66 1.76 8.89
CA TYR A 58 -4.23 1.55 9.04
C TYR A 58 -3.85 0.06 9.12
N ARG A 59 -4.59 -0.74 9.90
CA ARG A 59 -4.34 -2.19 10.00
C ARG A 59 -4.52 -2.92 8.67
N ASN A 60 -5.53 -2.53 7.88
CA ASN A 60 -5.76 -3.12 6.57
C ASN A 60 -4.60 -2.79 5.61
N ILE A 61 -4.13 -1.54 5.59
CA ILE A 61 -2.96 -1.13 4.81
C ILE A 61 -1.71 -1.88 5.28
N GLU A 62 -1.46 -1.93 6.58
CA GLU A 62 -0.31 -2.62 7.16
C GLU A 62 -0.29 -4.10 6.80
N SER A 63 -1.44 -4.76 6.86
CA SER A 63 -1.57 -6.16 6.44
C SER A 63 -1.25 -6.34 4.95
N GLN A 64 -1.71 -5.44 4.08
CA GLN A 64 -1.41 -5.50 2.64
C GLN A 64 0.09 -5.28 2.38
N LEU A 65 0.68 -4.23 2.96
CA LEU A 65 2.09 -3.92 2.79
C LEU A 65 3.01 -5.02 3.32
N LYS A 66 2.61 -5.73 4.38
CA LYS A 66 3.38 -6.86 4.92
C LYS A 66 3.43 -8.05 3.97
N ASN A 67 2.38 -8.28 3.18
CA ASN A 67 2.33 -9.37 2.21
C ASN A 67 3.17 -9.04 0.97
N GLU A 68 3.18 -7.78 0.54
CA GLU A 68 3.87 -7.36 -0.69
C GLU A 68 5.33 -6.93 -0.48
N ILE A 69 5.63 -6.24 0.62
CA ILE A 69 6.97 -5.73 0.91
C ILE A 69 7.69 -6.66 1.88
N GLN A 70 8.61 -7.46 1.36
CA GLN A 70 9.44 -8.36 2.18
C GLN A 70 10.51 -7.60 2.98
N ASP A 71 11.09 -6.53 2.41
CA ASP A 71 12.12 -5.74 3.09
C ASP A 71 11.53 -4.96 4.29
N PRO A 72 12.00 -5.22 5.52
CA PRO A 72 11.43 -4.61 6.71
C PRO A 72 11.69 -3.11 6.81
N ASN A 73 12.81 -2.60 6.27
CA ASN A 73 13.16 -1.19 6.34
C ASN A 73 12.30 -0.37 5.38
N LEU A 74 12.10 -0.89 4.16
CA LEU A 74 11.22 -0.30 3.16
C LEU A 74 9.77 -0.31 3.66
N ARG A 75 9.33 -1.41 4.27
CA ARG A 75 7.98 -1.49 4.85
C ARG A 75 7.78 -0.46 5.96
N GLU A 76 8.74 -0.34 6.88
CA GLU A 76 8.65 0.66 7.95
C GLU A 76 8.65 2.10 7.40
N PHE A 77 9.48 2.39 6.39
CA PHE A 77 9.49 3.69 5.71
C PHE A 77 8.11 4.05 5.16
N VAL A 78 7.45 3.12 4.47
CA VAL A 78 6.11 3.33 3.91
C VAL A 78 5.06 3.48 5.02
N LEU A 79 5.13 2.65 6.06
CA LEU A 79 4.20 2.72 7.19
C LEU A 79 4.32 4.03 7.98
N MET A 80 5.52 4.58 8.12
CA MET A 80 5.74 5.88 8.77
C MET A 80 5.06 7.01 8.01
N ASP A 81 5.14 7.02 6.67
CA ASP A 81 4.46 8.01 5.83
C ASP A 81 2.93 7.92 5.99
N ILE A 82 2.39 6.69 5.91
CA ILE A 82 0.96 6.45 6.12
C ILE A 82 0.52 6.89 7.52
N ARG A 83 1.27 6.53 8.56
CA ARG A 83 0.98 6.92 9.95
C ARG A 83 0.88 8.45 10.12
N SER A 84 1.80 9.18 9.48
CA SER A 84 1.79 10.65 9.46
C SER A 84 0.49 11.21 8.88
N LYS A 85 -0.04 10.61 7.80
CA LYS A 85 -1.33 11.02 7.20
C LYS A 85 -2.52 10.78 8.13
N PHE A 86 -2.49 9.71 8.92
CA PHE A 86 -3.55 9.39 9.87
C PHE A 86 -3.46 10.18 11.19
N ARG A 87 -2.29 10.77 11.49
CA ARG A 87 -1.94 11.41 12.78
C ARG A 87 -2.12 10.46 13.97
N ILE A 88 -1.67 9.22 13.82
CA ILE A 88 -1.74 8.15 14.83
C ILE A 88 -0.36 7.65 15.26
#